data_AF-W6JZ04-F1
#
_entry.id   AF-W6JZ04-F1
#
_cell.length_a   1.000
_cell.length_b   1.000
_cell.length_c   1.000
_cell.angle_alpha   90.00
_cell.angle_beta   90.00
_cell.angle_gamma   90.00
#
_symmetry.space_group_name_H-M   'P 1'
#
loop_
_entity.id
_entity.type
_entity.pdbx_description
1 polymer ?
#
loop_
_entity_poly.entity_id
_entity_poly.type
_entity_poly.pdbx_seq_one_letter_code
_entity_poly.pdbx_strand_id
1 'polypeptide(L)'
;MHHPGAPWAGGRGEAPSEFAKASTSAAAAAPGDPVIPEEFGEEQTIEECVAEATNLADTLDYFDRCVATTDANIRSVTDLAAAVPVPDAPWFPPDLASWEARWVLAHITAEVARHTGHADIIRESIDGKGSYELNERADGFLDDDEEYAPYG
;
A
#
# COMPACT_ATOMS: atom_id res chain seq x y z
N MET A 1 -12.09 -7.87 29.00
CA MET A 1 -12.84 -7.48 27.79
C MET A 1 -11.86 -7.64 26.65
N HIS A 2 -12.07 -8.65 25.80
CA HIS A 2 -11.22 -8.89 24.64
C HIS A 2 -11.71 -7.90 23.59
N HIS A 3 -10.94 -6.84 23.33
CA HIS A 3 -11.20 -5.99 22.18
C HIS A 3 -10.99 -6.85 20.93
N PRO A 4 -11.90 -6.85 19.95
CA PRO A 4 -11.62 -7.46 18.66
C PRO A 4 -10.31 -6.83 18.15
N GLY A 5 -9.33 -7.67 17.78
CA GLY A 5 -8.02 -7.20 17.31
C GLY A 5 -8.22 -6.15 16.22
N ALA A 6 -7.46 -5.06 16.30
CA ALA A 6 -7.70 -3.93 15.41
C ALA A 6 -7.43 -4.39 13.95
N PRO A 7 -8.41 -4.23 13.03
CA PRO A 7 -8.42 -4.88 11.71
C PRO A 7 -7.38 -4.35 10.70
N TRP A 8 -6.41 -3.57 11.16
CA TRP A 8 -5.35 -2.96 10.33
C TRP A 8 -3.94 -3.42 10.77
N ALA A 9 -3.89 -4.40 11.67
CA ALA A 9 -2.69 -4.86 12.36
C ALA A 9 -1.62 -5.54 11.49
N GLY A 10 -1.90 -5.86 10.23
CA GLY A 10 -0.99 -6.66 9.44
C GLY A 10 -0.97 -8.10 9.93
N GLY A 11 -1.91 -8.93 9.48
CA GLY A 11 -1.71 -10.37 9.49
C GLY A 11 -0.45 -10.73 8.68
N ARG A 12 0.22 -11.83 9.03
CA ARG A 12 1.25 -12.38 8.12
C ARG A 12 0.58 -12.69 6.79
N GLY A 13 0.90 -11.91 5.76
CA GLY A 13 0.47 -12.17 4.41
C GLY A 13 -0.63 -11.24 3.86
N GLU A 14 -0.64 -9.96 4.23
CA GLU A 14 -1.47 -8.96 3.55
C GLU A 14 -0.79 -8.44 2.27
N ALA A 15 -1.60 -8.09 1.26
CA ALA A 15 -1.10 -7.40 0.08
C ALA A 15 -0.68 -5.96 0.44
N PRO A 16 0.37 -5.38 -0.19
CA PRO A 16 0.85 -4.03 0.15
C PRO A 16 -0.22 -2.94 0.04
N SER A 17 -1.15 -3.08 -0.92
CA SER A 17 -2.28 -2.17 -1.11
C SER A 17 -3.35 -2.27 -0.01
N GLU A 18 -3.54 -3.45 0.58
CA GLU A 18 -4.42 -3.66 1.74
C GLU A 18 -3.86 -2.94 2.96
N PHE A 19 -2.59 -3.20 3.25
CA PHE A 19 -1.88 -2.60 4.38
C PHE A 19 -1.87 -1.07 4.28
N ALA A 20 -1.74 -0.51 3.06
CA ALA A 20 -1.77 0.93 2.85
C ALA A 20 -3.14 1.57 3.09
N LYS A 21 -4.19 0.97 2.55
CA LYS A 21 -5.57 1.38 2.79
C LYS A 21 -5.89 1.33 4.28
N ALA A 22 -5.57 0.23 4.96
CA ALA A 22 -5.88 0.03 6.36
C ALA A 22 -5.14 1.01 7.29
N SER A 23 -3.83 1.17 7.08
CA SER A 23 -2.99 2.07 7.89
C SER A 23 -3.39 3.54 7.74
N THR A 24 -3.67 3.99 6.51
CA THR A 24 -4.09 5.39 6.30
C THR A 24 -5.50 5.65 6.81
N SER A 25 -6.39 4.65 6.76
CA SER A 25 -7.74 4.76 7.37
C SER A 25 -7.65 4.88 8.90
N ALA A 26 -6.71 4.16 9.53
CA ALA A 26 -6.44 4.29 10.96
C ALA A 26 -5.87 5.67 11.32
N ALA A 27 -4.96 6.21 10.50
CA ALA A 27 -4.44 7.56 10.69
C ALA A 27 -5.53 8.63 10.51
N ALA A 28 -6.42 8.48 9.52
CA ALA A 28 -7.52 9.41 9.25
C ALA A 28 -8.58 9.44 10.36
N ALA A 29 -8.86 8.28 10.97
CA ALA A 29 -9.84 8.18 12.05
C ALA A 29 -9.29 8.46 13.45
N ALA A 30 -7.96 8.55 13.60
CA ALA A 30 -7.29 8.60 14.90
C ALA A 30 -7.83 9.74 15.79
N PRO A 31 -8.08 9.48 17.09
CA PRO A 31 -7.83 8.22 17.82
C PRO A 31 -8.97 7.20 17.77
N GLY A 32 -9.96 7.40 16.89
CA GLY A 32 -11.11 6.51 16.73
C GLY A 32 -10.82 5.28 15.86
N ASP A 33 -11.88 4.50 15.62
CA ASP A 33 -11.80 3.29 14.81
C ASP A 33 -11.72 3.61 13.32
N PRO A 34 -10.85 2.94 12.55
CA PRO A 34 -10.74 3.14 11.10
C PRO A 34 -12.06 2.83 10.40
N VAL A 35 -12.40 3.64 9.40
CA VAL A 35 -13.52 3.38 8.49
C VAL A 35 -12.95 2.86 7.18
N ILE A 36 -13.21 1.58 6.87
CA ILE A 36 -12.90 0.99 5.58
C ILE A 36 -14.17 1.02 4.73
N PRO A 37 -14.14 1.58 3.51
CA PRO A 37 -15.30 1.55 2.62
C PRO A 37 -15.80 0.12 2.36
N GLU A 38 -17.12 -0.11 2.47
CA GLU A 38 -17.73 -1.44 2.32
C GLU A 38 -17.44 -2.09 0.95
N GLU A 39 -17.16 -1.28 -0.08
CA GLU A 39 -16.81 -1.73 -1.43
C GLU A 39 -15.51 -2.55 -1.53
N PHE A 40 -14.67 -2.53 -0.48
CA PHE A 40 -13.48 -3.38 -0.40
C PHE A 40 -13.78 -4.82 0.03
N GLY A 41 -14.99 -5.09 0.55
CA GLY A 41 -15.37 -6.44 0.96
C GLY A 41 -14.51 -7.01 2.09
N GLU A 42 -14.44 -8.34 2.15
CA GLU A 42 -13.58 -9.05 3.09
C GLU A 42 -12.13 -9.05 2.59
N GLU A 43 -11.19 -8.91 3.53
CA GLU A 43 -9.77 -8.96 3.25
C GLU A 43 -9.34 -10.35 2.77
N GLN A 44 -8.57 -10.39 1.68
CA GLN A 44 -8.03 -11.63 1.13
C GLN A 44 -6.63 -11.89 1.67
N THR A 45 -6.37 -13.14 2.05
CA THR A 45 -5.02 -13.59 2.40
C THR A 45 -4.15 -13.77 1.15
N ILE A 46 -2.83 -13.67 1.28
CA ILE A 46 -1.90 -14.05 0.20
C ILE A 46 -2.15 -15.48 -0.27
N GLU A 47 -2.46 -16.41 0.63
CA GLU A 47 -2.77 -17.80 0.28
C GLU A 47 -3.98 -17.91 -0.64
N GLU A 48 -5.06 -17.15 -0.38
CA GLU A 48 -6.24 -17.10 -1.24
C GLU A 48 -5.92 -16.46 -2.59
N CYS A 49 -5.20 -15.32 -2.58
CA CYS A 49 -4.73 -14.65 -3.79
C CYS A 49 -3.87 -15.57 -4.69
N VAL A 50 -3.07 -16.45 -4.09
CA VAL A 50 -2.24 -17.42 -4.82
C VAL A 50 -3.05 -18.61 -5.31
N ALA A 51 -4.01 -19.09 -4.52
CA ALA A 51 -4.86 -20.22 -4.88
C ALA A 51 -5.81 -19.88 -6.03
N GLU A 52 -6.36 -18.66 -6.03
CA GLU A 52 -7.31 -18.15 -7.02
C GLU A 52 -6.85 -16.79 -7.53
N ALA A 53 -5.82 -16.80 -8.39
CA ALA A 53 -5.26 -15.56 -8.91
C ALA A 53 -6.29 -14.75 -9.70
N THR A 54 -6.54 -13.53 -9.22
CA THR A 54 -7.32 -12.49 -9.91
C THR A 54 -6.64 -12.11 -11.23
N ASN A 55 -7.44 -11.76 -12.23
CA ASN A 55 -6.89 -11.29 -13.51
C ASN A 55 -6.33 -9.86 -13.38
N LEU A 56 -5.47 -9.47 -14.32
CA LEU A 56 -4.77 -8.18 -14.28
C LEU A 56 -5.72 -6.97 -14.19
N ALA A 57 -6.83 -6.97 -14.94
CA ALA A 57 -7.74 -5.83 -14.97
C ALA A 57 -8.39 -5.61 -13.60
N ASP A 58 -8.86 -6.69 -12.97
CA ASP A 58 -9.46 -6.64 -11.65
C ASP A 58 -8.42 -6.29 -10.56
N THR A 59 -7.18 -6.77 -10.69
CA THR A 59 -6.08 -6.39 -9.79
C THR A 59 -5.77 -4.90 -9.88
N LEU A 60 -5.72 -4.33 -11.09
CA LEU A 60 -5.47 -2.90 -11.28
C LEU A 60 -6.63 -2.04 -10.78
N ASP A 61 -7.88 -2.44 -11.04
CA ASP A 61 -9.06 -1.75 -10.50
C ASP A 61 -9.06 -1.73 -8.97
N TYR A 62 -8.74 -2.88 -8.35
CA TYR A 62 -8.60 -2.96 -6.90
C TYR A 62 -7.51 -2.01 -6.37
N PHE A 63 -6.35 -2.01 -7.04
CA PHE A 63 -5.24 -1.14 -6.68
C PHE A 63 -5.60 0.34 -6.80
N ASP A 64 -6.28 0.75 -7.88
CA ASP A 64 -6.71 2.13 -8.09
C ASP A 64 -7.69 2.60 -7.00
N ARG A 65 -8.60 1.73 -6.55
CA ARG A 65 -9.48 2.01 -5.40
C ARG A 65 -8.69 2.18 -4.10
N CYS A 66 -7.70 1.33 -3.84
CA CYS A 66 -6.79 1.49 -2.70
C CYS A 66 -6.03 2.82 -2.76
N VAL A 67 -5.52 3.21 -3.92
CA VAL A 67 -4.82 4.50 -4.12
C VAL A 67 -5.76 5.67 -3.84
N ALA A 68 -6.95 5.67 -4.42
CA ALA A 68 -7.93 6.74 -4.21
C ALA A 68 -8.33 6.90 -2.73
N THR A 69 -8.53 5.78 -2.02
CA THR A 69 -8.85 5.77 -0.58
C THR A 69 -7.67 6.27 0.25
N THR A 70 -6.46 5.79 -0.04
CA THR A 70 -5.23 6.21 0.64
C THR A 70 -4.99 7.72 0.49
N ASP A 71 -5.14 8.24 -0.72
CA ASP A 71 -4.99 9.65 -1.04
C ASP A 71 -6.04 10.52 -0.32
N ALA A 72 -7.31 10.09 -0.29
CA ALA A 72 -8.36 10.75 0.46
C ALA A 72 -8.07 10.78 1.97
N ASN A 73 -7.65 9.66 2.55
CA ASN A 73 -7.29 9.54 3.97
C ASN A 73 -6.12 10.46 4.34
N ILE A 74 -5.05 10.48 3.53
CA ILE A 74 -3.89 11.35 3.77
C ILE A 74 -4.33 12.82 3.82
N ARG A 75 -5.22 13.24 2.91
CA ARG A 75 -5.72 14.62 2.87
C ARG A 75 -6.66 14.97 4.03
N SER A 76 -7.32 13.99 4.64
CA SER A 76 -8.23 14.24 5.76
C SER A 76 -7.52 14.32 7.11
N VAL A 77 -6.28 13.85 7.24
CA VAL A 77 -5.51 13.93 8.49
C VAL A 77 -5.15 15.39 8.80
N THR A 78 -5.79 15.96 9.82
CA THR A 78 -5.52 17.34 10.28
C THR A 78 -4.62 17.41 11.50
N ASP A 79 -4.51 16.34 12.30
CA ASP A 79 -3.62 16.24 13.45
C ASP A 79 -2.59 15.14 13.25
N LEU A 80 -1.36 15.55 12.95
CA LEU A 80 -0.24 14.66 12.73
C LEU A 80 0.30 14.01 14.00
N ALA A 81 -0.10 14.48 15.19
CA ALA A 81 0.25 13.90 16.48
C ALA A 81 -0.87 13.01 17.05
N ALA A 82 -1.98 12.85 16.34
CA ALA A 82 -3.08 12.00 16.78
C ALA A 82 -2.58 10.57 17.04
N ALA A 83 -3.03 9.99 18.15
CA ALA A 83 -2.65 8.66 18.58
C ALA A 83 -3.39 7.62 17.76
N VAL A 84 -2.68 6.93 16.86
CA VAL A 84 -3.16 5.73 16.17
C VAL A 84 -2.88 4.56 17.12
N PRO A 85 -3.90 3.91 17.73
CA PRO A 85 -3.70 2.80 18.67
C PRO A 85 -2.79 1.72 18.07
N VAL A 86 -2.13 0.85 18.84
CA VAL A 86 -1.47 -0.34 18.29
C VAL A 86 -2.34 -1.56 18.58
N PRO A 87 -2.53 -2.49 17.62
CA PRO A 87 -3.31 -3.70 17.86
C PRO A 87 -2.58 -4.62 18.83
N ASP A 88 -3.36 -5.41 19.58
CA ASP A 88 -2.83 -6.46 20.44
C ASP A 88 -2.28 -7.61 19.58
N ALA A 89 -0.95 -7.63 19.38
CA ALA A 89 -0.26 -8.67 18.64
C ALA A 89 1.11 -8.98 19.24
N PRO A 90 1.56 -10.26 19.22
CA PRO A 90 2.75 -10.71 19.94
C PRO A 90 4.09 -10.18 19.40
N TRP A 91 4.09 -9.54 18.23
CA TRP A 91 5.28 -8.92 17.63
C TRP A 91 5.43 -7.43 17.97
N PHE A 92 4.41 -6.79 18.55
CA PHE A 92 4.53 -5.42 19.04
C PHE A 92 5.02 -5.39 20.49
N PRO A 93 5.78 -4.35 20.89
CA PRO A 93 6.13 -4.15 22.29
C PRO A 93 4.87 -4.03 23.16
N PRO A 94 4.80 -4.71 24.32
CA PRO A 94 3.58 -4.74 25.14
C PRO A 94 3.22 -3.38 25.76
N ASP A 95 4.17 -2.44 25.82
CA ASP A 95 4.01 -1.09 26.35
C ASP A 95 3.74 -0.04 25.26
N LEU A 96 3.75 -0.43 23.98
CA LEU A 96 3.47 0.46 22.86
C LEU A 96 1.96 0.57 22.66
N ALA A 97 1.36 1.63 23.22
CA ALA A 97 -0.09 1.85 23.13
C ALA A 97 -0.55 2.44 21.79
N SER A 98 0.29 3.27 21.15
CA SER A 98 -0.06 3.98 19.92
C SER A 98 1.17 4.46 19.15
N TRP A 99 1.03 4.61 17.84
CA TRP A 99 1.89 5.45 17.00
C TRP A 99 1.29 6.85 16.84
N GLU A 100 2.10 7.81 16.37
CA GLU A 100 1.57 9.10 15.91
C GLU A 100 1.15 8.98 14.44
N ALA A 101 0.07 9.67 14.04
CA ALA A 101 -0.41 9.65 12.65
C ALA A 101 0.71 9.94 11.64
N ARG A 102 1.60 10.92 11.91
CA ARG A 102 2.76 11.18 11.03
C ARG A 102 3.70 9.99 10.85
N TRP A 103 3.91 9.18 11.88
CA TRP A 103 4.75 8.01 11.79
C TRP A 103 4.10 6.98 10.87
N VAL A 104 2.79 6.73 11.04
CA VAL A 104 2.02 5.80 10.21
C VAL A 104 2.06 6.23 8.74
N LEU A 105 1.80 7.51 8.44
CA LEU A 105 1.83 8.04 7.07
C LEU A 105 3.22 7.97 6.42
N ALA A 106 4.28 8.26 7.18
CA ALA A 106 5.65 8.14 6.67
C ALA A 106 6.04 6.67 6.44
N HIS A 107 5.67 5.79 7.37
CA HIS A 107 5.93 4.36 7.29
C HIS A 107 5.30 3.76 6.04
N ILE A 108 4.02 4.04 5.80
CA ILE A 108 3.33 3.44 4.66
C ILE A 108 3.83 3.97 3.31
N THR A 109 4.21 5.24 3.25
CA THR A 109 4.84 5.81 2.05
C THR A 109 6.15 5.08 1.72
N ALA A 110 6.98 4.81 2.72
CA ALA A 110 8.22 4.08 2.54
C ALA A 110 7.98 2.61 2.15
N GLU A 111 6.96 1.97 2.73
CA GLU A 111 6.62 0.59 2.43
C GLU A 111 6.12 0.40 0.99
N VAL A 112 5.23 1.30 0.52
CA VAL A 112 4.76 1.30 -0.87
C VAL A 112 5.95 1.51 -1.82
N ALA A 113 6.82 2.48 -1.56
CA ALA A 113 8.00 2.72 -2.38
C ALA A 113 8.93 1.49 -2.46
N ARG A 114 9.11 0.78 -1.33
CA ARG A 114 9.89 -0.47 -1.28
C ARG A 114 9.27 -1.56 -2.16
N HIS A 115 7.95 -1.72 -2.12
CA HIS A 115 7.25 -2.71 -2.94
C HIS A 115 7.27 -2.38 -4.43
N THR A 116 7.07 -1.11 -4.79
CA THR A 116 7.19 -0.66 -6.19
C THR A 116 8.59 -0.91 -6.73
N GLY A 117 9.65 -0.65 -5.94
CA GLY A 117 11.02 -0.98 -6.33
C GLY A 117 11.25 -2.48 -6.55
N HIS A 118 10.68 -3.34 -5.71
CA HIS A 118 10.76 -4.79 -5.92
C HIS A 118 10.00 -5.24 -7.18
N ALA A 119 8.82 -4.67 -7.44
CA ALA A 119 8.05 -4.96 -8.66
C ALA A 119 8.81 -4.52 -9.91
N ASP A 120 9.52 -3.39 -9.86
CA ASP A 120 10.34 -2.89 -10.97
C ASP A 120 11.51 -3.84 -11.30
N ILE A 121 12.19 -4.40 -10.28
CA ILE A 121 13.24 -5.42 -10.48
C ILE A 121 12.69 -6.66 -11.18
N ILE A 122 11.49 -7.12 -10.78
CA ILE A 122 10.84 -8.29 -11.41
C ILE A 122 10.50 -7.98 -12.87
N ARG A 123 9.91 -6.82 -13.13
CA ARG A 123 9.56 -6.35 -14.49
C ARG A 123 10.81 -6.25 -15.37
N GLU A 124 11.87 -5.59 -14.90
CA GLU A 124 13.13 -5.44 -15.65
C GLU A 124 13.77 -6.80 -15.95
N SER A 125 13.65 -7.76 -15.04
CA SER A 125 14.12 -9.13 -15.27
C SER A 125 13.34 -9.87 -16.38
N ILE A 126 12.13 -9.41 -16.72
CA ILE A 126 11.26 -9.99 -17.76
C ILE A 126 11.50 -9.31 -19.11
N ASP A 127 11.57 -7.98 -19.16
CA ASP A 127 11.62 -7.21 -20.40
C ASP A 127 12.98 -6.58 -20.73
N GLY A 128 13.92 -6.55 -19.78
CA GLY A 128 15.26 -5.96 -19.91
C GLY A 128 15.29 -4.43 -19.95
N LYS A 129 14.14 -3.76 -19.76
CA LYS A 129 14.00 -2.31 -19.92
C LYS A 129 14.21 -1.58 -18.60
N GLY A 130 15.04 -0.54 -18.61
CA GLY A 130 15.26 0.33 -17.46
C GLY A 130 14.12 1.34 -17.25
N SER A 131 14.04 1.95 -16.07
CA SER A 131 12.99 2.93 -15.75
C SER A 131 13.04 4.19 -16.62
N TYR A 132 14.22 4.71 -16.96
CA TYR A 132 14.36 5.87 -17.83
C TYR A 132 13.82 5.62 -19.24
N GLU A 133 14.14 4.46 -19.82
CA GLU A 133 13.60 4.03 -21.11
C GLU A 133 12.07 3.98 -21.12
N LEU A 134 11.49 3.41 -20.06
CA LEU A 134 10.03 3.30 -19.96
C LEU A 134 9.36 4.67 -19.76
N ASN A 135 9.98 5.57 -19.00
CA ASN A 135 9.48 6.93 -18.82
C ASN A 135 9.53 7.71 -20.14
N GLU A 136 10.62 7.61 -20.91
CA GLU A 136 10.71 8.26 -22.22
C GLU A 136 9.65 7.74 -23.20
N ARG A 137 9.37 6.43 -23.22
CA ARG A 137 8.27 5.89 -24.02
C ARG A 137 6.91 6.39 -23.55
N ALA A 138 6.67 6.39 -22.24
CA ALA A 138 5.41 6.84 -21.66
C ALA A 138 5.13 8.32 -21.95
N ASP A 139 6.16 9.16 -21.92
CA ASP A 139 6.08 10.58 -22.23
C ASP A 139 6.06 10.87 -23.75
N GLY A 140 6.26 9.84 -24.58
CA GLY A 140 6.31 9.95 -26.05
C GLY A 140 7.60 10.57 -26.59
N PHE A 141 8.68 10.54 -25.81
CA PHE A 141 10.02 10.96 -26.23
C PHE A 141 10.80 9.85 -26.96
N LEU A 142 10.41 8.59 -26.76
CA LEU A 142 10.98 7.43 -27.43
C LEU A 142 9.87 6.63 -28.11
N ASP A 143 9.99 6.38 -29.41
CA ASP A 143 9.02 5.54 -30.12
C ASP A 143 9.14 4.07 -29.68
N ASP A 144 8.06 3.29 -29.82
CA ASP A 144 8.00 1.88 -29.39
C ASP A 144 9.09 1.00 -30.04
N ASP A 145 9.43 1.31 -31.29
CA ASP A 145 10.41 0.58 -32.10
C ASP A 145 11.83 1.19 -32.01
N GLU A 146 12.00 2.30 -31.29
CA GLU A 146 13.28 3.00 -31.17
C GLU A 146 14.14 2.43 -30.05
N GLU A 147 15.44 2.27 -30.33
CA GLU A 147 16.42 1.76 -29.37
C GLU A 147 16.77 2.85 -28.35
N TYR A 148 16.65 2.51 -27.06
CA TYR A 148 17.00 3.43 -25.99
C TYR A 148 18.52 3.55 -25.83
N ALA A 149 19.03 4.78 -25.91
CA ALA A 149 20.46 5.09 -25.76
C ALA A 149 20.69 5.99 -24.53
N PRO A 150 20.93 5.44 -23.33
CA PRO A 150 20.93 6.19 -22.06
C PRO A 150 22.00 7.29 -21.92
N TYR A 151 22.99 7.34 -22.82
CA TYR A 151 24.16 8.24 -22.73
C TYR A 151 24.68 8.73 -24.09
N GLY A 152 23.77 9.02 -25.03
CA GLY A 152 24.13 9.60 -26.34
C GLY A 152 24.93 10.90 -26.26
#